data_AF-R5B7B7-F1
#
_entry.id   AF-R5B7B7-F1
#
_cell.length_a   1.000
_cell.length_b   1.000
_cell.length_c   1.000
_cell.angle_alpha   90.00
_cell.angle_beta   90.00
_cell.angle_gamma   90.00
#
_symmetry.space_group_name_H-M   'P 1'
#
loop_
_entity.id
_entity.type
_entity.pdbx_description
1 polymer ?
#
loop_
_entity_poly.entity_id
_entity_poly.type
_entity_poly.pdbx_seq_one_letter_code
_entity_poly.pdbx_strand_id
1 'polypeptide(L)'
;MKKTLMIVGHPYWKDSVANRAIIDEFKLINPDAEISNITELYPDCNIDVEAEQKKLLAADTIVLQFPIMWYSCPSVMHRWRRCLNTGLPTGMAATN
;
A
#
# COMPACT_ATOMS: atom_id res chain seq x y z
N MET A 1 1.76 -19.23 9.32
CA MET A 1 2.83 -18.22 9.15
C MET A 1 2.15 -16.87 8.98
N LYS A 2 2.73 -15.78 9.50
CA LYS A 2 2.09 -14.45 9.40
C LYS A 2 2.18 -13.95 7.96
N LYS A 3 1.05 -13.61 7.34
CA LYS A 3 0.99 -13.07 5.98
C LYS A 3 1.27 -11.56 6.04
N THR A 4 2.41 -11.15 5.50
CA THR A 4 2.79 -9.73 5.41
C THR A 4 2.41 -9.18 4.04
N LEU A 5 1.76 -8.02 4.03
CA LEU A 5 1.41 -7.27 2.83
C LEU A 5 2.15 -5.93 2.84
N MET A 6 2.96 -5.67 1.81
CA MET A 6 3.61 -4.37 1.61
C MET A 6 2.90 -3.59 0.50
N ILE A 7 2.36 -2.42 0.84
CA ILE A 7 1.78 -1.47 -0.10
C ILE A 7 2.84 -0.44 -0.48
N VAL A 8 3.15 -0.35 -1.76
CA VAL A 8 4.18 0.56 -2.30
C VAL A 8 3.50 1.71 -3.04
N GLY A 9 3.63 2.93 -2.51
CA GLY A 9 3.08 4.15 -3.12
C GLY A 9 4.17 5.09 -3.59
N HIS A 10 4.84 4.77 -4.70
CA HIS A 10 5.94 5.57 -5.23
C HIS A 10 5.63 6.09 -6.65
N PRO A 11 5.42 7.41 -6.86
CA PRO A 11 4.96 7.96 -8.14
C PRO A 11 5.93 7.70 -9.31
N TYR A 12 7.24 7.72 -9.05
CA TYR A 12 8.28 7.44 -10.04
C TYR A 12 9.01 6.13 -9.73
N TRP A 13 8.24 5.04 -9.62
CA TRP A 13 8.76 3.74 -9.18
C TRP A 13 10.01 3.30 -9.95
N LYS A 14 10.01 3.46 -11.29
CA LYS A 14 11.11 3.07 -12.18
C LYS A 14 12.43 3.79 -11.88
N ASP A 15 12.34 5.01 -11.36
CA ASP A 15 13.50 5.85 -11.05
C ASP A 15 13.95 5.72 -9.59
N SER A 16 13.24 4.93 -8.78
CA SER A 16 13.53 4.80 -7.35
C SER A 16 14.73 3.88 -7.10
N VAL A 17 15.84 4.45 -6.63
CA VAL A 17 17.03 3.67 -6.23
C VAL A 17 16.83 3.07 -4.83
N ALA A 18 16.45 3.90 -3.86
CA ALA A 18 16.38 3.48 -2.45
C ALA A 18 15.19 2.55 -2.15
N ASN A 19 13.99 2.84 -2.65
CA ASN A 19 12.82 1.98 -2.37
C ASN A 19 12.95 0.61 -3.05
N ARG A 20 13.60 0.56 -4.23
CA ARG A 20 13.88 -0.71 -4.91
C ARG A 20 14.80 -1.59 -4.07
N ALA A 21 15.91 -1.04 -3.56
CA ALA A 21 16.80 -1.78 -2.68
C ALA A 21 16.10 -2.30 -1.42
N ILE A 22 15.25 -1.49 -0.77
CA ILE A 22 14.47 -1.91 0.40
C ILE A 22 13.53 -3.07 0.05
N ILE A 23 12.85 -3.00 -1.09
CA ILE A 23 11.88 -4.03 -1.50
C ILE A 23 12.60 -5.32 -1.89
N ASP A 24 13.73 -5.23 -2.56
CA ASP A 24 14.53 -6.40 -2.93
C ASP A 24 15.03 -7.14 -1.69
N GLU A 25 15.60 -6.43 -0.72
CA GLU A 25 16.02 -7.00 0.57
C GLU A 25 14.83 -7.54 1.38
N PHE A 26 13.70 -6.82 1.37
CA PHE A 26 12.49 -7.25 2.06
C PHE A 26 11.93 -8.56 1.50
N LYS A 27 11.96 -8.75 0.17
CA LYS A 27 11.58 -10.02 -0.47
C LYS A 27 12.50 -11.17 -0.08
N LEU A 28 13.80 -10.91 0.09
CA LEU A 28 14.75 -11.94 0.50
C LEU A 28 14.48 -12.42 1.93
N ILE A 29 14.16 -11.49 2.84
CA ILE A 29 13.86 -11.81 4.25
C ILE A 29 12.46 -12.41 4.39
N ASN A 30 11.49 -11.93 3.60
CA ASN A 30 10.09 -12.36 3.64
C ASN A 30 9.63 -12.86 2.26
N PRO A 31 10.04 -14.08 1.84
CA PRO A 31 9.72 -14.60 0.51
C PRO A 31 8.21 -14.80 0.27
N ASP A 32 7.45 -15.03 1.34
CA ASP A 32 6.00 -15.21 1.28
C ASP A 32 5.21 -13.89 1.38
N ALA A 33 5.89 -12.74 1.49
CA ALA A 33 5.22 -11.45 1.59
C ALA A 33 4.62 -11.02 0.24
N GLU A 34 3.39 -10.52 0.29
CA GLU A 34 2.70 -9.96 -0.86
C GLU A 34 3.12 -8.49 -1.03
N ILE A 35 3.51 -8.09 -2.24
CA ILE A 35 3.88 -6.71 -2.54
C ILE A 35 2.91 -6.15 -3.56
N SER A 36 2.16 -5.11 -3.14
CA SER A 36 1.15 -4.43 -3.94
C SER A 36 1.64 -3.01 -4.28
N ASN A 37 2.10 -2.81 -5.51
CA ASN A 37 2.49 -1.49 -5.99
C ASN A 37 1.28 -0.73 -6.53
N ILE A 38 0.72 0.16 -5.73
CA ILE A 38 -0.51 0.88 -6.08
C ILE A 38 -0.32 1.88 -7.22
N THR A 39 0.92 2.31 -7.50
CA THR A 39 1.20 3.21 -8.63
C THR A 39 1.20 2.46 -9.96
N GLU A 40 1.67 1.21 -9.96
CA GLU A 40 1.63 0.35 -11.15
C GLU A 40 0.25 -0.27 -11.37
N LEU A 41 -0.45 -0.64 -10.29
CA LEU A 41 -1.79 -1.22 -10.37
C LEU A 41 -2.85 -0.22 -10.82
N TYR A 42 -2.71 1.05 -10.40
CA TYR A 42 -3.70 2.10 -10.66
C TYR A 42 -3.03 3.34 -11.27
N PRO A 43 -2.51 3.25 -12.51
CA PRO A 43 -1.85 4.38 -13.17
C PRO A 43 -2.79 5.57 -13.42
N ASP A 44 -4.09 5.30 -13.53
CA ASP A 44 -5.17 6.29 -13.68
C ASP A 44 -5.77 6.74 -12.32
N CYS A 45 -5.23 6.25 -11.20
CA CYS A 45 -5.73 6.48 -9.85
C CYS A 45 -7.18 6.02 -9.59
N ASN A 46 -7.71 5.11 -10.41
CA ASN A 46 -9.01 4.47 -10.16
C ASN A 46 -8.82 3.22 -9.29
N ILE A 47 -8.84 3.43 -7.98
CA ILE A 47 -8.61 2.38 -6.99
C ILE A 47 -9.79 1.41 -6.95
N ASP A 48 -9.53 0.12 -7.13
CA ASP A 48 -10.47 -0.95 -6.85
C ASP A 48 -10.53 -1.19 -5.33
N VAL A 49 -11.57 -0.63 -4.71
CA VAL A 49 -11.73 -0.65 -3.25
C VAL A 49 -11.95 -2.06 -2.72
N GLU A 50 -12.74 -2.88 -3.39
CA GLU A 50 -13.07 -4.23 -2.93
C GLU A 50 -11.85 -5.15 -3.00
N ALA A 51 -11.09 -5.07 -4.09
CA ALA A 51 -9.85 -5.84 -4.24
C ALA A 51 -8.82 -5.48 -3.16
N GLU A 52 -8.61 -4.19 -2.89
CA GLU A 52 -7.67 -3.73 -1.88
C GLU A 52 -8.14 -4.06 -0.46
N GLN A 53 -9.43 -3.92 -0.14
CA GLN A 53 -9.99 -4.36 1.14
C GLN A 53 -9.77 -5.87 1.36
N LYS A 54 -9.99 -6.69 0.33
CA LYS A 54 -9.75 -8.15 0.42
C LYS A 54 -8.28 -8.46 0.69
N LYS A 55 -7.34 -7.75 0.06
CA LYS A 55 -5.90 -7.89 0.35
C LYS A 55 -5.58 -7.53 1.80
N LEU A 56 -6.12 -6.41 2.28
CA LEU A 56 -5.91 -5.93 3.66
C LEU A 56 -6.47 -6.91 4.69
N LEU A 57 -7.67 -7.46 4.46
CA LEU A 57 -8.29 -8.45 5.35
C LEU A 57 -7.55 -9.79 5.38
N ALA A 58 -6.87 -10.15 4.29
CA ALA A 58 -6.08 -11.37 4.23
C ALA A 58 -4.71 -11.24 4.91
N ALA A 59 -4.24 -10.02 5.21
CA ALA A 59 -2.92 -9.76 5.75
C ALA A 59 -2.93 -9.65 7.29
N ASP A 60 -1.97 -10.31 7.93
CA ASP A 60 -1.74 -10.18 9.38
C ASP A 60 -0.92 -8.93 9.72
N THR A 61 -0.09 -8.48 8.78
CA THR A 61 0.79 -7.32 8.97
C THR A 61 0.83 -6.52 7.68
N ILE A 62 0.59 -5.22 7.79
CA ILE A 62 0.57 -4.30 6.64
C ILE A 62 1.73 -3.32 6.78
N VAL A 63 2.57 -3.25 5.75
CA VAL A 63 3.70 -2.32 5.64
C VAL A 63 3.38 -1.29 4.57
N LEU A 64 3.38 -0.01 4.93
CA LEU A 64 3.20 1.08 3.97
C LEU A 64 4.58 1.64 3.61
N GLN A 65 5.03 1.38 2.39
CA GLN A 65 6.33 1.82 1.89
C GLN A 65 6.13 2.95 0.88
N PHE A 66 6.67 4.13 1.18
CA PHE A 66 6.62 5.28 0.28
C PHE A 66 7.73 6.28 0.59
N PRO A 67 8.17 7.07 -0.39
CA PRO A 67 9.05 8.20 -0.12
C PRO A 67 8.27 9.29 0.61
N ILE A 68 8.85 9.84 1.68
CA ILE A 68 8.27 11.00 2.36
C ILE A 68 8.41 12.21 1.43
N MET A 69 7.27 12.78 1.02
CA MET A 69 7.19 13.99 0.20
C MET A 69 6.46 15.06 0.99
N TRP A 70 7.11 16.22 1.22
CA TRP A 70 6.54 17.33 1.99
C TRP A 70 5.98 16.90 3.36
N TYR A 71 6.76 16.14 4.11
CA TYR A 71 6.37 15.60 5.44
C TYR A 71 5.13 14.70 5.41
N SER A 72 4.74 14.19 4.24
CA SER A 72 3.57 13.31 4.07
C SER A 72 3.82 12.19 3.07
N CYS A 73 2.80 11.36 2.84
CA CYS A 73 2.79 10.34 1.79
C CYS A 73 2.44 10.94 0.42
N PRO A 74 2.84 10.30 -0.69
CA PRO A 74 2.52 10.76 -2.04
C PRO A 74 1.01 10.80 -2.33
N SER A 75 0.61 11.58 -3.34
CA SER A 75 -0.81 11.78 -3.71
C SER A 75 -1.56 10.47 -3.98
N VAL A 76 -0.91 9.50 -4.63
CA VAL A 76 -1.47 8.16 -4.89
C VAL A 76 -1.80 7.41 -3.60
N MET A 77 -0.94 7.50 -2.58
CA MET A 77 -1.16 6.87 -1.26
C MET A 77 -2.29 7.57 -0.50
N HIS A 78 -2.36 8.90 -0.58
CA HIS A 78 -3.49 9.65 -0.03
C HIS A 78 -4.82 9.28 -0.69
N ARG A 79 -4.85 9.12 -2.02
CA ARG A 79 -6.03 8.71 -2.77
C ARG A 79 -6.46 7.30 -2.38
N TRP A 80 -5.53 6.34 -2.36
CA TRP A 80 -5.76 4.97 -1.93
C TRP A 80 -6.38 4.92 -0.53
N ARG A 81 -5.77 5.61 0.45
CA ARG A 81 -6.30 5.67 1.83
C ARG A 81 -7.71 6.27 1.89
N ARG A 82 -7.97 7.34 1.12
CA ARG A 82 -9.29 7.98 1.08
C ARG A 82 -10.36 7.06 0.48
N CYS A 83 -10.04 6.36 -0.62
CA CYS A 83 -10.96 5.43 -1.27
C CYS A 83 -11.34 4.27 -0.32
N LEU A 84 -10.37 3.71 0.41
CA LEU A 84 -10.64 2.67 1.40
C LEU A 84 -11.55 3.13 2.54
N ASN A 85 -11.35 4.34 3.07
CA ASN A 85 -12.18 4.89 4.13
C ASN A 85 -13.62 5.20 3.70
N THR A 86 -13.85 5.46 2.40
CA THR A 86 -15.18 5.79 1.86
C THR A 86 -15.99 4.56 1.45
N GLY A 87 -15.34 3.40 1.26
CA GLY A 87 -15.99 2.11 1.03
C GLY A 87 -16.16 1.24 2.27
N LEU A 88 -15.67 1.66 3.43
CA LEU A 88 -16.04 1.02 4.70
C LEU A 88 -17.45 1.49 5.08
N PRO A 89 -18.38 0.60 5.47
CA PRO A 89 -19.62 1.04 6.07
C PRO A 89 -19.27 1.92 7.26
N THR A 90 -19.86 3.11 7.31
CA THR A 90 -19.59 4.24 8.21
C THR A 90 -19.70 3.93 9.72
N GLY A 91 -19.85 2.67 10.12
CA GLY A 91 -19.88 2.19 11.50
C GLY A 91 -18.61 1.51 12.03
N MET A 92 -17.56 1.33 11.22
CA MET A 92 -16.27 0.77 11.71
C MET A 92 -15.17 1.83 11.91
N ALA A 93 -15.44 3.09 11.60
CA ALA A 93 -14.52 4.18 11.89
C ALA A 93 -14.80 4.73 13.29
N ALA A 94 -13.90 4.41 14.22
CA ALA A 94 -13.73 5.04 15.53
C ALA A 94 -14.91 4.93 16.53
N THR A 95 -14.93 3.83 17.28
CA THR A 95 -15.28 3.92 18.71
C THR A 95 -13.99 4.17 19.49
N ASN A 96 -13.79 5.42 19.93
CA ASN A 96 -12.98 5.70 21.12
C ASN A 96 -13.85 5.46 22.36
#